data_AF-A0A660ME92-F1
#
_entry.id   AF-A0A660ME92-F1
#
_cell.length_a   1.000
_cell.length_b   1.000
_cell.length_c   1.000
_cell.angle_alpha   90.00
_cell.angle_beta   90.00
_cell.angle_gamma   90.00
#
_symmetry.space_group_name_H-M   'P 1'
#
loop_
_entity.id
_entity.type
_entity.pdbx_description
1 polymer ?
#
loop_
_entity_poly.entity_id
_entity_poly.type
_entity_poly.pdbx_seq_one_letter_code
_entity_poly.pdbx_strand_id
1 'polypeptide(L)'
;QRLMAKAFDHTADYDRAIANHFAQQFGVESGDIFPTHFHADYQLHSTLRYGENPHQRAAFYIPRKPAGSTLATAKQLQGKALSYNNLADADAALQTVIGFQEQPACVIVKHANPCGAALGENVLAAYNAAHRCDATSAFGGIIAFNRGLDGETVREIISRQFVEVLLAPAYDDEALQVLTQKPNIRVLEIKSEGHKERDWQLTSLHGGLLVQEWDKGALNRADLQIVTAREPGHEELRDLLFAWQIVKSVKSNAIVLARDGATIGIGAGQTSRVFASQIAVLKAESEGLNPQGSVLASDAFFPFRDGVDAAAKAGVRAIIQPGGSVRDGEVIEAANEHNIAMIFTGMRHFRH
;
A
#
# COMPACT_ATOMS: atom_id res chain seq x y z
N GLN A 1 3.34 -3.26 -45.17
CA GLN A 1 3.77 -2.36 -44.08
C GLN A 1 3.35 -2.86 -42.70
N ARG A 2 2.05 -3.00 -42.39
CA ARG A 2 1.61 -3.50 -41.05
C ARG A 2 2.15 -4.88 -40.67
N LEU A 3 2.18 -5.84 -41.60
CA LEU A 3 2.75 -7.18 -41.36
C LEU A 3 4.27 -7.14 -41.15
N MET A 4 4.97 -6.27 -41.88
CA MET A 4 6.42 -6.05 -41.71
C MET A 4 6.74 -5.51 -40.31
N ALA A 5 6.00 -4.52 -39.82
CA ALA A 5 6.17 -4.00 -38.46
C ALA A 5 5.95 -5.10 -37.39
N LYS A 6 4.89 -5.91 -37.56
CA LYS A 6 4.63 -7.07 -36.68
C LYS A 6 5.75 -8.13 -36.73
N ALA A 7 6.32 -8.38 -37.91
CA ALA A 7 7.41 -9.35 -38.04
C ALA A 7 8.67 -8.89 -37.28
N PHE A 8 9.04 -7.62 -37.40
CA PHE A 8 10.18 -7.06 -36.66
C PHE A 8 9.94 -6.98 -35.15
N ASP A 9 8.72 -6.63 -34.72
CA ASP A 9 8.33 -6.66 -33.31
C ASP A 9 8.49 -8.08 -32.74
N HIS A 10 8.00 -9.09 -33.47
CA HIS A 10 8.12 -10.49 -33.09
C HIS A 10 9.57 -10.99 -33.00
N THR A 11 10.45 -10.61 -33.93
CA THR A 11 11.87 -10.99 -33.85
C THR A 11 12.59 -10.26 -32.72
N ALA A 12 12.28 -8.98 -32.48
CA ALA A 12 12.84 -8.22 -31.35
C ALA A 12 12.41 -8.83 -30.01
N ASP A 13 11.17 -9.30 -29.91
CA ASP A 13 10.68 -10.04 -28.74
C ASP A 13 11.47 -11.33 -28.49
N TYR A 14 11.72 -12.09 -29.56
CA TYR A 14 12.43 -13.36 -29.50
C TYR A 14 13.87 -13.15 -28.99
N ASP A 15 14.60 -12.21 -29.60
CA ASP A 15 15.98 -11.90 -29.20
C ASP A 15 16.04 -11.33 -27.78
N ARG A 16 15.07 -10.48 -27.39
CA ARG A 16 14.95 -9.98 -26.01
C ARG A 16 14.74 -11.10 -25.00
N ALA A 17 13.89 -12.08 -25.31
CA ALA A 17 13.66 -13.21 -24.43
C ALA A 17 14.93 -14.05 -24.22
N ILE A 18 15.71 -14.26 -25.29
CA ILE A 18 17.01 -14.92 -25.24
C ILE A 18 18.00 -14.11 -24.39
N ALA A 19 18.10 -12.79 -24.65
CA ALA A 19 19.00 -11.90 -23.91
C ALA A 19 18.69 -11.91 -22.41
N ASN A 20 17.41 -11.76 -22.04
CA ASN A 20 16.99 -11.78 -20.63
C ASN A 20 17.25 -13.14 -19.94
N HIS A 21 17.13 -14.27 -20.66
CA HIS A 21 17.44 -15.58 -20.12
C HIS A 21 18.93 -15.71 -19.78
N PHE A 22 19.81 -15.33 -20.71
CA PHE A 22 21.26 -15.42 -20.50
C PHE A 22 21.82 -14.32 -19.59
N ALA A 23 21.14 -13.17 -19.50
CA ALA A 23 21.56 -12.05 -18.66
C ALA A 23 21.70 -12.46 -17.19
N GLN A 24 20.79 -13.31 -16.67
CA GLN A 24 20.84 -13.80 -15.29
C GLN A 24 22.12 -14.58 -14.96
N GLN A 25 22.72 -15.26 -15.95
CA GLN A 25 23.89 -16.12 -15.74
C GLN A 25 25.20 -15.46 -16.19
N PHE A 26 25.16 -14.68 -17.26
CA PHE A 26 26.35 -14.17 -17.94
C PHE A 26 26.37 -12.65 -18.09
N GLY A 27 25.26 -11.96 -17.79
CA GLY A 27 25.11 -10.52 -18.00
C GLY A 27 25.30 -9.67 -16.75
N VAL A 28 25.58 -10.29 -15.61
CA VAL A 28 25.73 -9.63 -14.30
C VAL A 28 27.20 -9.63 -13.90
N GLU A 29 27.71 -8.49 -13.45
CA GLU A 29 29.08 -8.40 -12.92
C GLU A 29 29.18 -9.14 -11.57
N SER A 30 30.38 -9.60 -11.22
CA SER A 30 30.58 -10.42 -10.01
C SER A 30 30.09 -9.69 -8.75
N GLY A 31 29.07 -10.26 -8.10
CA GLY A 31 28.51 -9.74 -6.84
C GLY A 31 27.32 -8.80 -7.00
N ASP A 32 26.87 -8.54 -8.22
CA ASP A 32 25.65 -7.79 -8.50
C ASP A 32 24.46 -8.74 -8.81
N ILE A 33 23.25 -8.19 -8.88
CA ILE A 33 22.02 -8.83 -9.38
C ILE A 33 21.47 -8.12 -10.63
N PHE A 34 22.02 -6.95 -10.98
CA PHE A 34 21.57 -6.17 -12.12
C PHE A 34 22.36 -6.52 -13.39
N PRO A 35 21.67 -6.77 -14.53
CA PRO A 35 22.34 -7.03 -15.78
C PRO A 35 22.91 -5.72 -16.38
N THR A 36 24.04 -5.83 -17.07
CA THR A 36 24.65 -4.71 -17.82
C THR A 36 23.71 -4.09 -18.86
N HIS A 37 22.77 -4.88 -19.40
CA HIS A 37 21.71 -4.42 -20.29
C HIS A 37 20.35 -4.85 -19.71
N PHE A 38 19.51 -3.88 -19.38
CA PHE A 38 18.17 -4.13 -18.87
C PHE A 38 17.13 -4.04 -19.99
N HIS A 39 16.43 -5.15 -20.26
CA HIS A 39 15.37 -5.18 -21.27
C HIS A 39 14.00 -5.43 -20.64
N ALA A 40 13.21 -4.36 -20.49
CA ALA A 40 11.81 -4.44 -20.08
C ALA A 40 10.94 -5.11 -21.17
N ASP A 41 10.08 -6.07 -20.79
CA ASP A 41 9.10 -6.71 -21.69
C ASP A 41 7.65 -6.40 -21.28
N TYR A 42 7.00 -5.61 -22.14
CA TYR A 42 5.61 -5.23 -22.03
C TYR A 42 4.94 -5.17 -23.41
N GLN A 43 3.63 -5.45 -23.42
CA GLN A 43 2.74 -5.29 -24.56
C GLN A 43 1.59 -4.35 -24.19
N LEU A 44 1.05 -3.63 -25.19
CA LEU A 44 -0.07 -2.72 -24.99
C LEU A 44 -1.32 -3.51 -24.56
N HIS A 45 -1.87 -3.19 -23.39
CA HIS A 45 -3.17 -3.71 -22.95
C HIS A 45 -4.30 -2.83 -23.47
N SER A 46 -4.23 -1.52 -23.19
CA SER A 46 -5.26 -0.56 -23.56
C SER A 46 -4.71 0.86 -23.62
N THR A 47 -5.20 1.68 -24.54
CA THR A 47 -5.04 3.13 -24.43
C THR A 47 -5.96 3.66 -23.33
N LEU A 48 -5.54 4.73 -22.66
CA LEU A 48 -6.30 5.38 -21.60
C LEU A 48 -6.84 6.72 -22.11
N ARG A 49 -7.93 7.18 -21.48
CA ARG A 49 -8.58 8.44 -21.87
C ARG A 49 -7.62 9.64 -21.80
N TYR A 50 -6.78 9.65 -20.78
CA TYR A 50 -5.69 10.60 -20.55
C TYR A 50 -4.74 10.02 -19.47
N GLY A 51 -3.61 10.68 -19.22
CA GLY A 51 -2.63 10.34 -18.17
C GLY A 51 -3.10 10.78 -16.79
N GLU A 52 -2.20 11.29 -15.95
CA GLU A 52 -2.59 11.85 -14.65
C GLU A 52 -3.52 13.06 -14.83
N ASN A 53 -3.27 13.84 -15.89
CA ASN A 53 -4.00 15.05 -16.23
C ASN A 53 -4.64 14.95 -17.63
N PRO A 54 -5.80 15.62 -17.87
CA PRO A 54 -6.55 15.52 -19.13
C PRO A 54 -5.76 15.85 -20.42
N HIS A 55 -4.74 16.70 -20.33
CA HIS A 55 -3.91 17.10 -21.47
C HIS A 55 -2.80 16.09 -21.81
N GLN A 56 -2.57 15.08 -20.96
CA GLN A 56 -1.57 14.04 -21.16
C GLN A 56 -2.22 12.81 -21.81
N ARG A 57 -1.57 12.21 -22.80
CA ARG A 57 -2.00 10.90 -23.36
C ARG A 57 -1.37 9.77 -22.57
N ALA A 58 -2.08 8.65 -22.39
CA ALA A 58 -1.54 7.50 -21.68
C ALA A 58 -2.06 6.16 -22.23
N ALA A 59 -1.38 5.10 -21.82
CA ALA A 59 -1.71 3.72 -22.14
C ALA A 59 -1.25 2.82 -20.99
N PHE A 60 -1.96 1.71 -20.80
CA PHE A 60 -1.58 0.65 -19.86
C PHE A 60 -0.89 -0.47 -20.63
N TYR A 61 0.28 -0.87 -20.15
CA TYR A 61 1.12 -1.90 -20.72
C TYR A 61 1.32 -3.02 -19.69
N ILE A 62 1.29 -4.27 -20.14
CA ILE A 62 1.37 -5.44 -19.27
C ILE A 62 2.44 -6.43 -19.74
N PRO A 63 2.93 -7.31 -18.85
CA PRO A 63 3.66 -8.50 -19.23
C PRO A 63 2.99 -9.28 -20.36
N ARG A 64 3.78 -9.99 -21.17
CA ARG A 64 3.24 -11.00 -22.10
C ARG A 64 2.52 -12.14 -21.39
N LYS A 65 3.05 -12.55 -20.24
CA LYS A 65 2.49 -13.58 -19.37
C LYS A 65 2.22 -12.98 -17.98
N PRO A 66 1.14 -12.19 -17.82
CA PRO A 66 0.79 -11.65 -16.51
C PRO A 66 0.42 -12.82 -15.58
N ALA A 67 0.84 -12.74 -14.33
CA ALA A 67 0.61 -13.78 -13.34
C ALA A 67 0.41 -13.17 -11.95
N GLY A 68 -0.28 -13.93 -11.10
CA GLY A 68 -0.60 -13.56 -9.72
C GLY A 68 -1.57 -12.39 -9.58
N SER A 69 -1.88 -12.01 -8.34
CA SER A 69 -2.84 -10.95 -8.03
C SER A 69 -2.31 -9.57 -8.43
N THR A 70 -2.53 -9.17 -9.67
CA THR A 70 -2.12 -7.87 -10.24
C THR A 70 -3.23 -7.26 -11.08
N LEU A 71 -3.16 -5.95 -11.33
CA LEU A 71 -4.10 -5.29 -12.26
C LEU A 71 -4.00 -5.82 -13.70
N ALA A 72 -2.86 -6.38 -14.09
CA ALA A 72 -2.68 -7.01 -15.40
C ALA A 72 -3.51 -8.29 -15.57
N THR A 73 -3.93 -8.90 -14.47
CA THR A 73 -4.79 -10.11 -14.44
C THR A 73 -6.23 -9.79 -14.02
N ALA A 74 -6.54 -8.53 -13.73
CA ALA A 74 -7.84 -8.12 -13.22
C ALA A 74 -8.93 -8.25 -14.29
N LYS A 75 -10.09 -8.75 -13.89
CA LYS A 75 -11.30 -8.76 -14.72
C LYS A 75 -12.22 -7.65 -14.28
N GLN A 76 -12.55 -6.74 -15.19
CA GLN A 76 -13.56 -5.72 -14.92
C GLN A 76 -14.97 -6.29 -15.14
N LEU A 77 -15.75 -6.42 -14.06
CA LEU A 77 -17.11 -6.97 -14.07
C LEU A 77 -18.17 -5.93 -14.39
N GLN A 78 -17.94 -4.67 -13.98
CA GLN A 78 -18.85 -3.54 -14.18
C GLN A 78 -18.04 -2.25 -14.35
N GLY A 79 -18.66 -1.20 -14.89
CA GLY A 79 -18.21 0.17 -14.74
C GLY A 79 -17.69 0.81 -16.02
N LYS A 80 -17.31 2.08 -15.89
CA LYS A 80 -16.64 2.83 -16.95
C LYS A 80 -15.23 2.28 -17.19
N ALA A 81 -14.61 2.61 -18.32
CA ALA A 81 -13.18 2.36 -18.51
C ALA A 81 -12.34 2.97 -17.36
N LEU A 82 -11.29 2.26 -16.96
CA LEU A 82 -10.33 2.71 -15.95
C LEU A 82 -9.51 3.91 -16.48
N SER A 83 -9.33 4.92 -15.63
CA SER A 83 -8.38 6.01 -15.89
C SER A 83 -6.96 5.64 -15.46
N TYR A 84 -5.97 6.47 -15.81
CA TYR A 84 -4.60 6.33 -15.31
C TYR A 84 -4.55 6.33 -13.78
N ASN A 85 -5.20 7.32 -13.16
CA ASN A 85 -5.24 7.43 -11.70
C ASN A 85 -6.02 6.27 -11.07
N ASN A 86 -7.06 5.75 -11.74
CA ASN A 86 -7.74 4.54 -11.24
C ASN A 86 -6.79 3.35 -11.17
N LEU A 87 -5.92 3.17 -12.17
CA LEU A 87 -4.94 2.07 -12.17
C LEU A 87 -3.87 2.29 -11.08
N ALA A 88 -3.33 3.49 -10.94
CA ALA A 88 -2.32 3.79 -9.93
C ALA A 88 -2.85 3.59 -8.49
N ASP A 89 -4.03 4.13 -8.19
CA ASP A 89 -4.66 4.01 -6.87
C ASP A 89 -5.10 2.56 -6.58
N ALA A 90 -5.58 1.84 -7.61
CA ALA A 90 -5.96 0.43 -7.48
C ALA A 90 -4.76 -0.48 -7.24
N ASP A 91 -3.61 -0.20 -7.86
CA ASP A 91 -2.38 -0.94 -7.61
C ASP A 91 -1.88 -0.70 -6.19
N ALA A 92 -1.88 0.56 -5.73
CA ALA A 92 -1.55 0.89 -4.34
C ALA A 92 -2.46 0.17 -3.34
N ALA A 93 -3.79 0.19 -3.56
CA ALA A 93 -4.75 -0.48 -2.69
C ALA A 93 -4.56 -2.01 -2.68
N LEU A 94 -4.33 -2.61 -3.86
CA LEU A 94 -4.08 -4.04 -4.01
C LEU A 94 -2.81 -4.46 -3.28
N GLN A 95 -1.68 -3.77 -3.53
CA GLN A 95 -0.39 -4.06 -2.92
C GLN A 95 -0.43 -3.99 -1.39
N THR A 96 -1.22 -3.07 -0.83
CA THR A 96 -1.40 -2.99 0.62
C THR A 96 -2.25 -4.14 1.15
N VAL A 97 -3.41 -4.42 0.53
CA VAL A 97 -4.38 -5.38 1.09
C VAL A 97 -3.89 -6.83 1.00
N ILE A 98 -3.10 -7.17 -0.03
CA ILE A 98 -2.53 -8.53 -0.19
C ILE A 98 -1.48 -8.87 0.88
N GLY A 99 -0.92 -7.85 1.55
CA GLY A 99 -0.02 -8.04 2.69
C GLY A 99 -0.70 -8.71 3.90
N PHE A 100 -2.03 -8.73 3.93
CA PHE A 100 -2.80 -9.39 4.98
C PHE A 100 -3.34 -10.72 4.50
N GLN A 101 -2.77 -11.82 4.98
CA GLN A 101 -3.17 -13.17 4.57
C GLN A 101 -4.08 -13.87 5.58
N GLU A 102 -3.99 -13.54 6.86
CA GLU A 102 -4.65 -14.30 7.93
C GLU A 102 -6.11 -13.88 8.17
N GLN A 103 -6.40 -12.58 8.16
CA GLN A 103 -7.70 -12.01 8.54
C GLN A 103 -8.34 -11.24 7.38
N PRO A 104 -9.68 -11.13 7.33
CA PRO A 104 -10.36 -10.16 6.46
C PRO A 104 -9.80 -8.76 6.65
N ALA A 105 -9.43 -8.12 5.54
CA ALA A 105 -8.81 -6.81 5.50
C ALA A 105 -9.47 -5.93 4.44
N CYS A 106 -9.57 -4.64 4.75
CA CYS A 106 -10.03 -3.60 3.84
C CYS A 106 -9.01 -2.45 3.83
N VAL A 107 -8.66 -1.96 2.63
CA VAL A 107 -7.82 -0.78 2.44
C VAL A 107 -8.54 0.20 1.51
N ILE A 108 -8.60 1.46 1.92
CA ILE A 108 -9.18 2.56 1.14
C ILE A 108 -8.03 3.51 0.77
N VAL A 109 -7.87 3.75 -0.53
CA VAL A 109 -6.81 4.58 -1.10
C VAL A 109 -7.41 5.77 -1.83
N LYS A 110 -6.69 6.89 -1.76
CA LYS A 110 -6.92 8.07 -2.59
C LYS A 110 -5.58 8.71 -2.94
N HIS A 111 -5.32 8.97 -4.21
CA HIS A 111 -4.07 9.59 -4.68
C HIS A 111 -2.83 8.81 -4.20
N ALA A 112 -2.83 7.50 -4.45
CA ALA A 112 -1.79 6.53 -4.13
C ALA A 112 -1.41 6.43 -2.64
N ASN A 113 -2.22 6.98 -1.74
CA ASN A 113 -2.04 6.89 -0.30
C ASN A 113 -3.23 6.23 0.38
N PRO A 114 -3.03 5.31 1.33
CA PRO A 114 -4.09 4.85 2.20
C PRO A 114 -4.69 6.03 2.99
N CYS A 115 -6.02 6.17 2.96
CA CYS A 115 -6.75 7.05 3.88
C CYS A 115 -7.39 6.26 5.03
N GLY A 116 -7.58 4.95 4.87
CA GLY A 116 -8.00 4.06 5.94
C GLY A 116 -7.70 2.60 5.64
N ALA A 117 -7.32 1.84 6.65
CA ALA A 117 -7.12 0.41 6.55
C ALA A 117 -7.54 -0.28 7.85
N ALA A 118 -8.06 -1.50 7.76
CA ALA A 118 -8.39 -2.27 8.94
C ALA A 118 -8.45 -3.78 8.67
N LEU A 119 -8.24 -4.54 9.73
CA LEU A 119 -8.61 -5.94 9.87
C LEU A 119 -10.00 -6.04 10.52
N GLY A 120 -10.69 -7.15 10.30
CA GLY A 120 -11.98 -7.40 10.94
C GLY A 120 -12.32 -8.89 10.98
N GLU A 121 -13.29 -9.25 11.82
CA GLU A 121 -13.83 -10.62 11.90
C GLU A 121 -14.51 -11.06 10.59
N ASN A 122 -15.00 -10.09 9.82
CA ASN A 122 -15.55 -10.26 8.48
C ASN A 122 -15.25 -9.02 7.62
N VAL A 123 -15.57 -9.10 6.31
CA VAL A 123 -15.30 -8.01 5.35
C VAL A 123 -16.05 -6.72 5.67
N LEU A 124 -17.29 -6.81 6.18
CA LEU A 124 -18.07 -5.64 6.61
C LEU A 124 -17.45 -4.92 7.82
N ALA A 125 -16.99 -5.68 8.82
CA ALA A 125 -16.32 -5.13 10.00
C ALA A 125 -15.00 -4.43 9.61
N ALA A 126 -14.20 -5.06 8.75
CA ALA A 126 -12.98 -4.46 8.21
C ALA A 126 -13.29 -3.16 7.42
N TYR A 127 -14.32 -3.17 6.58
CA TYR A 127 -14.75 -1.96 5.86
C TYR A 127 -15.15 -0.82 6.80
N ASN A 128 -16.02 -1.11 7.77
CA ASN A 128 -16.54 -0.12 8.70
C ASN A 128 -15.40 0.54 9.51
N ALA A 129 -14.44 -0.26 9.96
CA ALA A 129 -13.28 0.24 10.70
C ALA A 129 -12.33 1.06 9.80
N ALA A 130 -12.04 0.61 8.57
CA ALA A 130 -11.20 1.35 7.63
C ALA A 130 -11.84 2.69 7.23
N HIS A 131 -13.14 2.68 6.91
CA HIS A 131 -13.89 3.88 6.55
C HIS A 131 -13.92 4.93 7.65
N ARG A 132 -14.01 4.49 8.92
CA ARG A 132 -14.04 5.38 10.07
C ARG A 132 -12.75 6.19 10.26
N CYS A 133 -11.62 5.72 9.75
CA CYS A 133 -10.33 6.41 9.88
C CYS A 133 -10.34 7.81 9.24
N ASP A 134 -11.01 7.97 8.10
CA ASP A 134 -11.08 9.21 7.34
C ASP A 134 -12.23 9.12 6.33
N ALA A 135 -13.46 9.24 6.84
CA ALA A 135 -14.66 9.11 6.02
C ALA A 135 -14.72 10.21 4.96
N THR A 136 -14.19 11.39 5.29
CA THR A 136 -14.10 12.54 4.39
C THR A 136 -13.26 12.22 3.16
N SER A 137 -12.06 11.67 3.35
CA SER A 137 -11.17 11.33 2.24
C SER A 137 -11.57 10.05 1.52
N ALA A 138 -12.25 9.12 2.19
CA ALA A 138 -12.75 7.89 1.57
C ALA A 138 -13.68 8.19 0.37
N PHE A 139 -14.43 9.29 0.40
CA PHE A 139 -15.32 9.69 -0.68
C PHE A 139 -14.58 9.84 -2.03
N GLY A 140 -15.02 9.06 -3.04
CA GLY A 140 -14.37 8.96 -4.35
C GLY A 140 -13.08 8.15 -4.36
N GLY A 141 -12.81 7.40 -3.29
CA GLY A 141 -11.65 6.54 -3.15
C GLY A 141 -11.78 5.22 -3.90
N ILE A 142 -10.70 4.45 -3.80
CA ILE A 142 -10.59 3.08 -4.29
C ILE A 142 -10.52 2.15 -3.08
N ILE A 143 -11.36 1.13 -3.08
CA ILE A 143 -11.51 0.20 -1.96
C ILE A 143 -11.06 -1.19 -2.40
N ALA A 144 -10.13 -1.79 -1.66
CA ALA A 144 -9.63 -3.12 -1.92
C ALA A 144 -9.84 -4.05 -0.72
N PHE A 145 -10.23 -5.30 -1.01
CA PHE A 145 -10.41 -6.38 -0.04
C PHE A 145 -9.54 -7.59 -0.39
N ASN A 146 -9.05 -8.29 0.64
CA ASN A 146 -8.33 -9.56 0.48
C ASN A 146 -9.26 -10.80 0.52
N ARG A 147 -10.57 -10.60 0.63
CA ARG A 147 -11.62 -11.64 0.67
C ARG A 147 -12.79 -11.24 -0.21
N GLY A 148 -13.57 -12.22 -0.63
CA GLY A 148 -14.75 -11.99 -1.47
C GLY A 148 -15.79 -11.12 -0.77
N LEU A 149 -16.56 -10.37 -1.55
CA LEU A 149 -17.57 -9.45 -1.05
C LEU A 149 -18.98 -10.02 -1.15
N ASP A 150 -19.75 -9.82 -0.08
CA ASP A 150 -21.16 -10.14 -0.01
C ASP A 150 -22.06 -8.93 -0.29
N GLY A 151 -23.35 -9.22 -0.53
CA GLY A 151 -24.36 -8.19 -0.77
C GLY A 151 -24.51 -7.18 0.35
N GLU A 152 -24.34 -7.61 1.61
CA GLU A 152 -24.41 -6.73 2.78
C GLU A 152 -23.31 -5.68 2.80
N THR A 153 -22.06 -6.12 2.63
CA THR A 153 -20.89 -5.25 2.60
C THR A 153 -20.98 -4.26 1.46
N VAL A 154 -21.39 -4.72 0.27
CA VAL A 154 -21.56 -3.85 -0.89
C VAL A 154 -22.67 -2.83 -0.68
N ARG A 155 -23.82 -3.22 -0.10
CA ARG A 155 -24.91 -2.27 0.25
C ARG A 155 -24.40 -1.18 1.18
N GLU A 156 -23.65 -1.55 2.20
CA GLU A 156 -23.07 -0.59 3.15
C GLU A 156 -22.15 0.40 2.43
N ILE A 157 -21.23 -0.10 1.60
CA ILE A 157 -20.27 0.72 0.85
C ILE A 157 -20.97 1.78 -0.01
N ILE A 158 -21.91 1.36 -0.87
CA ILE A 158 -22.53 2.27 -1.85
C ILE A 158 -23.54 3.23 -1.23
N SER A 159 -24.02 2.93 -0.02
CA SER A 159 -24.94 3.79 0.73
C SER A 159 -24.22 4.97 1.40
N ARG A 160 -22.98 4.77 1.84
CA ARG A 160 -22.19 5.78 2.57
C ARG A 160 -21.49 6.77 1.66
N GLN A 161 -21.05 6.34 0.49
CA GLN A 161 -20.14 7.15 -0.32
C GLN A 161 -20.17 6.82 -1.81
N PHE A 162 -19.67 7.76 -2.61
CA PHE A 162 -19.26 7.49 -3.98
C PHE A 162 -17.93 6.72 -3.99
N VAL A 163 -17.84 5.67 -4.81
CA VAL A 163 -16.65 4.84 -4.98
C VAL A 163 -16.23 4.86 -6.45
N GLU A 164 -14.95 5.09 -6.72
CA GLU A 164 -14.42 5.06 -8.10
C GLU A 164 -14.17 3.62 -8.55
N VAL A 165 -13.48 2.83 -7.71
CA VAL A 165 -13.12 1.43 -7.98
C VAL A 165 -13.28 0.59 -6.73
N LEU A 166 -13.87 -0.60 -6.90
CA LEU A 166 -13.98 -1.64 -5.88
C LEU A 166 -13.21 -2.87 -6.35
N LEU A 167 -12.31 -3.39 -5.52
CA LEU A 167 -11.45 -4.54 -5.82
C LEU A 167 -11.64 -5.63 -4.77
N ALA A 168 -11.87 -6.86 -5.24
CA ALA A 168 -11.96 -8.04 -4.39
C ALA A 168 -11.61 -9.30 -5.20
N PRO A 169 -11.24 -10.42 -4.54
CA PRO A 169 -10.98 -11.68 -5.21
C PRO A 169 -12.22 -12.37 -5.76
N ALA A 170 -13.41 -12.03 -5.28
CA ALA A 170 -14.69 -12.56 -5.72
C ALA A 170 -15.84 -11.65 -5.26
N TYR A 171 -17.00 -11.81 -5.89
CA TYR A 171 -18.25 -11.16 -5.51
C TYR A 171 -19.35 -12.22 -5.56
N ASP A 172 -20.24 -12.25 -4.57
CA ASP A 172 -21.43 -13.08 -4.67
C ASP A 172 -22.50 -12.44 -5.60
N ASP A 173 -23.54 -13.21 -5.91
CA ASP A 173 -24.60 -12.77 -6.83
C ASP A 173 -25.35 -11.55 -6.29
N GLU A 174 -25.53 -11.47 -4.97
CA GLU A 174 -26.22 -10.35 -4.33
C GLU A 174 -25.39 -9.06 -4.41
N ALA A 175 -24.09 -9.13 -4.16
CA ALA A 175 -23.14 -8.05 -4.33
C ALA A 175 -23.18 -7.48 -5.75
N LEU A 176 -23.12 -8.35 -6.76
CA LEU A 176 -23.22 -7.94 -8.15
C LEU A 176 -24.58 -7.30 -8.47
N GLN A 177 -25.68 -7.84 -7.94
CA GLN A 177 -27.01 -7.24 -8.11
C GLN A 177 -27.09 -5.84 -7.49
N VAL A 178 -26.56 -5.65 -6.27
CA VAL A 178 -26.55 -4.36 -5.58
C VAL A 178 -25.70 -3.33 -6.35
N LEU A 179 -24.54 -3.74 -6.88
CA LEU A 179 -23.65 -2.87 -7.66
C LEU A 179 -24.33 -2.29 -8.91
N THR A 180 -25.35 -2.95 -9.47
CA THR A 180 -26.08 -2.43 -10.63
C THR A 180 -26.77 -1.08 -10.36
N GLN A 181 -27.06 -0.75 -9.10
CA GLN A 181 -27.62 0.54 -8.70
C GLN A 181 -26.65 1.72 -8.92
N LYS A 182 -25.35 1.42 -9.03
CA LYS A 182 -24.27 2.39 -9.27
C LYS A 182 -23.41 1.92 -10.46
N PRO A 183 -23.94 1.95 -11.70
CA PRO A 183 -23.32 1.30 -12.87
C PRO A 183 -21.98 1.90 -13.29
N ASN A 184 -21.58 3.04 -12.72
CA ASN A 184 -20.32 3.71 -13.01
C ASN A 184 -19.13 3.21 -12.17
N ILE A 185 -19.39 2.53 -11.05
CA ILE A 185 -18.32 1.97 -10.20
C ILE A 185 -17.57 0.91 -11.01
N ARG A 186 -16.24 1.01 -11.10
CA ARG A 186 -15.44 -0.07 -11.67
C ARG A 186 -15.30 -1.18 -10.65
N VAL A 187 -15.85 -2.33 -10.98
CA VAL A 187 -15.80 -3.52 -10.12
C VAL A 187 -14.75 -4.44 -10.71
N LEU A 188 -13.64 -4.63 -9.99
CA LEU A 188 -12.53 -5.47 -10.41
C LEU A 188 -12.50 -6.75 -9.59
N GLU A 189 -12.47 -7.88 -10.29
CA GLU A 189 -12.21 -9.20 -9.74
C GLU A 189 -10.73 -9.54 -9.97
N ILE A 190 -10.00 -9.81 -8.88
CA ILE A 190 -8.57 -10.18 -8.93
C ILE A 190 -8.35 -11.44 -8.12
N LYS A 191 -8.26 -12.58 -8.81
CA LYS A 191 -8.13 -13.87 -8.14
C LYS A 191 -6.90 -13.91 -7.21
N SER A 192 -7.10 -14.54 -6.06
CA SER A 192 -6.04 -14.77 -5.06
C SER A 192 -5.29 -16.06 -5.38
N GLU A 193 -4.71 -16.17 -6.58
CA GLU A 193 -3.97 -17.38 -7.02
C GLU A 193 -2.48 -17.33 -6.63
N GLY A 194 -2.15 -16.62 -5.55
CA GLY A 194 -0.78 -16.36 -5.10
C GLY A 194 -0.11 -15.24 -5.91
N HIS A 195 0.60 -14.34 -5.22
CA HIS A 195 1.35 -13.27 -5.88
C HIS A 195 2.61 -13.88 -6.52
N LYS A 196 2.66 -13.94 -7.85
CA LYS A 196 3.92 -14.14 -8.56
C LYS A 196 4.49 -12.76 -8.82
N GLU A 197 5.34 -12.33 -7.90
CA GLU A 197 6.04 -11.06 -8.05
C GLU A 197 6.83 -11.05 -9.36
N ARG A 198 6.78 -9.92 -10.04
CA ARG A 198 7.85 -9.57 -10.96
C ARG A 198 9.02 -9.06 -10.12
N ASP A 199 10.23 -9.31 -10.57
CA ASP A 199 11.42 -9.06 -9.76
C ASP A 199 11.67 -7.57 -9.50
N TRP A 200 11.28 -6.70 -10.45
CA TRP A 200 11.73 -5.31 -10.48
C TRP A 200 10.61 -4.27 -10.41
N GLN A 201 10.84 -3.23 -9.62
CA GLN A 201 10.15 -1.95 -9.66
C GLN A 201 10.95 -0.97 -10.52
N LEU A 202 10.26 -0.29 -11.43
CA LEU A 202 10.86 0.61 -12.42
C LEU A 202 10.38 2.04 -12.21
N THR A 203 11.31 2.99 -12.11
CA THR A 203 11.02 4.42 -11.97
C THR A 203 11.70 5.21 -13.07
N SER A 204 10.93 5.87 -13.93
CA SER A 204 11.48 6.70 -14.99
C SER A 204 12.11 7.96 -14.43
N LEU A 205 13.31 8.30 -14.92
CA LEU A 205 13.94 9.61 -14.74
C LEU A 205 14.00 10.33 -16.08
N HIS A 206 14.23 11.64 -16.05
CA HIS A 206 14.54 12.35 -17.29
C HIS A 206 15.90 11.85 -17.82
N GLY A 207 15.86 11.15 -18.97
CA GLY A 207 17.06 10.59 -19.60
C GLY A 207 17.54 9.26 -19.02
N GLY A 208 16.78 8.60 -18.14
CA GLY A 208 17.21 7.32 -17.55
C GLY A 208 16.11 6.52 -16.87
N LEU A 209 16.50 5.38 -16.29
CA LEU A 209 15.62 4.44 -15.60
C LEU A 209 16.28 3.98 -14.30
N LEU A 210 15.55 4.07 -13.19
CA LEU A 210 15.91 3.40 -11.95
C LEU A 210 15.23 2.03 -11.91
N VAL A 211 15.98 1.02 -11.49
CA VAL A 211 15.52 -0.36 -11.31
C VAL A 211 15.89 -0.79 -9.91
N GLN A 212 14.93 -1.31 -9.16
CA GLN A 212 15.15 -1.85 -7.81
C GLN A 212 14.26 -3.07 -7.59
N GLU A 213 14.56 -3.88 -6.59
CA GLU A 213 13.61 -4.89 -6.13
C GLU A 213 12.37 -4.23 -5.51
N TRP A 214 11.24 -4.94 -5.55
CA TRP A 214 10.10 -4.55 -4.72
C TRP A 214 10.46 -4.67 -3.24
N ASP A 215 9.92 -3.77 -2.43
CA ASP A 215 10.06 -3.88 -0.98
C ASP A 215 9.23 -5.07 -0.48
N LYS A 216 9.91 -6.18 -0.18
CA LYS A 216 9.34 -7.43 0.37
C LYS A 216 9.61 -7.59 1.86
N GLY A 217 10.19 -6.57 2.50
CA GLY A 217 10.51 -6.61 3.91
C GLY A 217 9.28 -6.95 4.75
N ALA A 218 9.41 -7.97 5.59
CA ALA A 218 8.41 -8.46 6.51
C ALA A 218 9.10 -8.73 7.85
N LEU A 219 8.42 -8.44 8.96
CA LEU A 219 8.96 -8.67 10.29
C LEU A 219 8.61 -10.07 10.78
N ASN A 220 9.61 -10.78 11.28
CA ASN A 220 9.39 -11.92 12.16
C ASN A 220 9.46 -11.44 13.61
N ARG A 221 8.82 -12.17 14.53
CA ARG A 221 8.91 -11.86 15.98
C ARG A 221 10.36 -11.80 16.49
N ALA A 222 11.27 -12.57 15.89
CA ALA A 222 12.68 -12.57 16.24
C ALA A 222 13.42 -11.28 15.83
N ASP A 223 12.86 -10.50 14.91
CA ASP A 223 13.44 -9.26 14.40
C ASP A 223 13.08 -8.04 15.27
N LEU A 224 12.20 -8.22 16.27
CA LEU A 224 11.69 -7.13 17.11
C LEU A 224 12.61 -6.92 18.32
N GLN A 225 13.26 -5.76 18.38
CA GLN A 225 14.04 -5.36 19.54
C GLN A 225 13.25 -4.37 20.40
N ILE A 226 12.85 -4.77 21.61
CA ILE A 226 12.27 -3.84 22.59
C ILE A 226 13.42 -3.05 23.20
N VAL A 227 13.39 -1.71 23.04
CA VAL A 227 14.50 -0.82 23.43
C VAL A 227 14.19 0.05 24.66
N THR A 228 12.95 0.06 25.11
CA THR A 228 12.47 0.79 26.30
C THR A 228 12.32 -0.11 27.53
N ALA A 229 12.22 0.51 28.71
CA ALA A 229 11.97 -0.20 29.97
C ALA A 229 10.58 -0.84 30.04
N ARG A 230 9.58 -0.21 29.41
CA ARG A 230 8.23 -0.78 29.26
C ARG A 230 8.18 -1.68 28.03
N GLU A 231 7.66 -2.90 28.21
CA GLU A 231 7.33 -3.81 27.12
C GLU A 231 5.89 -3.56 26.62
N PRO A 232 5.62 -3.75 25.31
CA PRO A 232 4.28 -3.66 24.77
C PRO A 232 3.44 -4.86 25.22
N GLY A 233 2.16 -4.63 25.54
CA GLY A 233 1.21 -5.71 25.77
C GLY A 233 0.88 -6.47 24.47
N HIS A 234 0.14 -7.58 24.59
CA HIS A 234 -0.23 -8.40 23.43
C HIS A 234 -1.05 -7.64 22.37
N GLU A 235 -2.02 -6.83 22.81
CA GLU A 235 -2.86 -6.02 21.92
C GLU A 235 -2.06 -4.91 21.24
N GLU A 236 -1.20 -4.21 21.99
CA GLU A 236 -0.30 -3.19 21.46
C GLU A 236 0.66 -3.80 20.43
N LEU A 237 1.24 -4.97 20.71
CA LEU A 237 2.13 -5.64 19.77
C LEU A 237 1.41 -6.03 18.47
N ARG A 238 0.18 -6.54 18.56
CA ARG A 238 -0.65 -6.84 17.37
C ARG A 238 -0.88 -5.58 16.55
N ASP A 239 -1.28 -4.49 17.21
CA ASP A 239 -1.58 -3.23 16.52
C ASP A 239 -0.33 -2.57 15.95
N LEU A 240 0.84 -2.72 16.59
CA LEU A 240 2.13 -2.24 16.07
C LEU A 240 2.51 -2.97 14.79
N LEU A 241 2.36 -4.29 14.74
CA LEU A 241 2.64 -5.08 13.54
C LEU A 241 1.68 -4.73 12.39
N PHE A 242 0.40 -4.53 12.72
CA PHE A 242 -0.58 -4.02 11.75
C PHE A 242 -0.17 -2.63 11.23
N ALA A 243 0.12 -1.68 12.12
CA ALA A 243 0.51 -0.32 11.75
C ALA A 243 1.81 -0.31 10.93
N TRP A 244 2.77 -1.19 11.24
CA TRP A 244 4.00 -1.38 10.48
C TRP A 244 3.73 -1.83 9.04
N GLN A 245 2.84 -2.81 8.86
CA GLN A 245 2.46 -3.28 7.53
C GLN A 245 1.78 -2.17 6.70
N ILE A 246 0.99 -1.31 7.35
CA ILE A 246 0.35 -0.18 6.68
C ILE A 246 1.35 0.94 6.36
N VAL A 247 2.22 1.32 7.30
CA VAL A 247 3.12 2.48 7.11
C VAL A 247 4.05 2.30 5.92
N LYS A 248 4.46 1.06 5.62
CA LYS A 248 5.20 0.68 4.41
C LYS A 248 4.50 1.09 3.11
N SER A 249 3.18 1.19 3.12
CA SER A 249 2.39 1.57 1.96
C SER A 249 2.12 3.08 1.84
N VAL A 250 2.48 3.87 2.84
CA VAL A 250 2.23 5.30 2.91
C VAL A 250 3.44 6.06 2.36
N LYS A 251 3.22 7.15 1.61
CA LYS A 251 4.33 7.97 1.10
C LYS A 251 5.09 8.64 2.25
N SER A 252 6.41 8.71 2.13
CA SER A 252 7.32 9.19 3.17
C SER A 252 7.41 10.72 3.25
N ASN A 253 7.70 11.30 4.43
CA ASN A 253 7.77 10.63 5.75
C ASN A 253 6.35 10.26 6.22
N ALA A 254 6.22 9.03 6.72
CA ALA A 254 4.93 8.45 7.07
C ALA A 254 4.81 8.15 8.57
N ILE A 255 3.64 8.48 9.13
CA ILE A 255 3.23 8.11 10.48
C ILE A 255 1.83 7.51 10.41
N VAL A 256 1.66 6.34 11.01
CA VAL A 256 0.36 5.66 11.12
C VAL A 256 0.03 5.47 12.59
N LEU A 257 -1.11 6.00 13.01
CA LEU A 257 -1.75 5.67 14.28
C LEU A 257 -2.74 4.53 14.08
N ALA A 258 -2.69 3.53 14.95
CA ALA A 258 -3.61 2.40 14.91
C ALA A 258 -4.11 2.00 16.29
N ARG A 259 -5.30 1.40 16.33
CA ARG A 259 -5.88 0.73 17.50
C ARG A 259 -6.88 -0.31 17.02
N ASP A 260 -6.94 -1.45 17.70
CA ASP A 260 -7.89 -2.52 17.43
C ASP A 260 -7.81 -3.05 15.98
N GLY A 261 -6.59 -3.21 15.46
CA GLY A 261 -6.38 -3.66 14.08
C GLY A 261 -6.87 -2.69 12.99
N ALA A 262 -7.11 -1.42 13.32
CA ALA A 262 -7.56 -0.40 12.38
C ALA A 262 -6.70 0.87 12.48
N THR A 263 -6.46 1.52 11.35
CA THR A 263 -5.87 2.86 11.35
C THR A 263 -6.87 3.85 11.93
N ILE A 264 -6.38 4.78 12.74
CA ILE A 264 -7.19 5.87 13.29
C ILE A 264 -6.70 7.24 12.82
N GLY A 265 -5.48 7.32 12.26
CA GLY A 265 -4.93 8.55 11.71
C GLY A 265 -3.66 8.27 10.90
N ILE A 266 -3.52 8.93 9.74
CA ILE A 266 -2.40 8.70 8.81
C ILE A 266 -1.81 10.05 8.38
N GLY A 267 -0.55 10.29 8.73
CA GLY A 267 0.23 11.42 8.24
C GLY A 267 1.13 10.98 7.10
N ALA A 268 0.75 11.31 5.87
CA ALA A 268 1.43 10.87 4.65
C ALA A 268 2.21 12.00 3.97
N GLY A 269 3.35 11.67 3.37
CA GLY A 269 4.04 12.47 2.37
C GLY A 269 4.70 13.75 2.89
N GLN A 270 5.05 13.82 4.18
CA GLN A 270 5.58 15.05 4.77
C GLN A 270 7.10 15.13 4.67
N THR A 271 7.61 16.33 4.37
CA THR A 271 9.05 16.62 4.41
C THR A 271 9.63 16.53 5.83
N SER A 272 8.79 16.68 6.86
CA SER A 272 9.15 16.54 8.28
C SER A 272 8.30 15.47 8.97
N ARG A 273 8.97 14.57 9.70
CA ARG A 273 8.34 13.47 10.44
C ARG A 273 7.48 13.96 11.61
N VAL A 274 7.86 15.07 12.24
CA VAL A 274 7.06 15.69 13.30
C VAL A 274 5.74 16.20 12.74
N PHE A 275 5.75 16.82 11.55
CA PHE A 275 4.51 17.24 10.88
C PHE A 275 3.68 16.03 10.44
N ALA A 276 4.30 14.93 9.98
CA ALA A 276 3.54 13.69 9.74
C ALA A 276 2.83 13.20 11.02
N SER A 277 3.49 13.27 12.18
CA SER A 277 2.88 12.87 13.46
C SER A 277 1.72 13.80 13.85
N GLN A 278 1.92 15.11 13.74
CA GLN A 278 0.88 16.10 14.02
C GLN A 278 -0.33 15.94 13.10
N ILE A 279 -0.12 15.69 11.81
CA ILE A 279 -1.20 15.45 10.84
C ILE A 279 -1.95 14.16 11.16
N ALA A 280 -1.25 13.08 11.53
CA ALA A 280 -1.91 11.82 11.90
C ALA A 280 -2.87 12.02 13.09
N VAL A 281 -2.44 12.75 14.11
CA VAL A 281 -3.26 13.11 15.28
C VAL A 281 -4.43 14.01 14.88
N LEU A 282 -4.16 15.08 14.13
CA LEU A 282 -5.18 16.02 13.68
C LEU A 282 -6.28 15.33 12.87
N LYS A 283 -5.92 14.38 12.00
CA LYS A 283 -6.89 13.62 11.20
C LYS A 283 -7.77 12.72 12.08
N ALA A 284 -7.19 12.05 13.07
CA ALA A 284 -7.95 11.26 14.03
C ALA A 284 -8.99 12.13 14.75
N GLU A 285 -8.55 13.27 15.29
CA GLU A 285 -9.41 14.21 16.01
C GLU A 285 -10.51 14.80 15.11
N SER A 286 -10.21 15.14 13.86
CA SER A 286 -11.19 15.70 12.92
C SER A 286 -12.31 14.72 12.57
N GLU A 287 -12.04 13.42 12.65
CA GLU A 287 -13.01 12.35 12.42
C GLU A 287 -13.66 11.88 13.73
N GLY A 288 -13.45 12.62 14.83
CA GLY A 288 -14.03 12.33 16.14
C GLY A 288 -13.40 11.12 16.85
N LEU A 289 -12.23 10.69 16.41
CA LEU A 289 -11.49 9.58 17.02
C LEU A 289 -10.54 10.08 18.09
N ASN A 290 -10.50 9.37 19.22
CA ASN A 290 -9.56 9.65 20.31
C ASN A 290 -8.26 8.85 20.10
N PRO A 291 -7.10 9.50 19.88
CA PRO A 291 -5.81 8.84 19.73
C PRO A 291 -5.26 8.24 21.04
N GLN A 292 -5.84 8.57 22.19
CA GLN A 292 -5.41 8.04 23.49
C GLN A 292 -5.49 6.51 23.52
N GLY A 293 -4.40 5.86 23.94
CA GLY A 293 -4.28 4.41 23.97
C GLY A 293 -3.87 3.77 22.64
N SER A 294 -3.65 4.56 21.58
CA SER A 294 -3.22 4.03 20.29
C SER A 294 -1.74 3.65 20.26
N VAL A 295 -1.35 2.96 19.19
CA VAL A 295 0.04 2.72 18.83
C VAL A 295 0.43 3.55 17.61
N LEU A 296 1.73 3.75 17.41
CA LEU A 296 2.29 4.51 16.30
C LEU A 296 3.34 3.69 15.55
N ALA A 297 3.25 3.65 14.22
CA ALA A 297 4.32 3.17 13.35
C ALA A 297 4.95 4.32 12.55
N SER A 298 6.27 4.29 12.41
CA SER A 298 7.02 5.24 11.58
C SER A 298 7.85 4.50 10.54
N ASP A 299 7.74 4.90 9.27
CA ASP A 299 8.46 4.25 8.15
C ASP A 299 9.99 4.31 8.24
N ALA A 300 10.49 5.24 9.05
CA ALA A 300 11.90 5.55 9.24
C ALA A 300 12.14 6.01 10.69
N PHE A 301 13.42 6.14 11.08
CA PHE A 301 13.76 6.50 12.46
C PHE A 301 13.34 7.93 12.83
N PHE A 302 13.04 8.17 14.11
CA PHE A 302 12.88 9.52 14.63
C PHE A 302 14.23 10.24 14.75
N PRO A 303 14.42 11.40 14.09
CA PRO A 303 15.69 12.10 14.14
C PRO A 303 15.93 12.80 15.49
N PHE A 304 14.85 13.14 16.21
CA PHE A 304 14.87 13.87 17.48
C PHE A 304 13.73 13.36 18.40
N ARG A 305 13.80 13.67 19.69
CA ARG A 305 12.77 13.27 20.68
C ARG A 305 11.39 13.91 20.46
N ASP A 306 11.33 15.02 19.72
CA ASP A 306 10.11 15.80 19.48
C ASP A 306 8.96 14.96 18.87
N GLY A 307 9.27 13.99 18.01
CA GLY A 307 8.29 13.05 17.48
C GLY A 307 7.69 12.14 18.56
N VAL A 308 8.50 11.70 19.52
CA VAL A 308 8.05 10.89 20.67
C VAL A 308 7.23 11.76 21.63
N ASP A 309 7.70 12.96 21.95
CA ASP A 309 6.98 13.90 22.81
C ASP A 309 5.61 14.27 22.22
N ALA A 310 5.53 14.45 20.89
CA ALA A 310 4.26 14.68 20.19
C ALA A 310 3.32 13.46 20.25
N ALA A 311 3.85 12.24 20.09
CA ALA A 311 3.09 11.01 20.24
C ALA A 311 2.56 10.83 21.67
N ALA A 312 3.39 11.11 22.67
CA ALA A 312 3.02 11.07 24.08
C ALA A 312 1.88 12.04 24.40
N LYS A 313 1.94 13.27 23.87
CA LYS A 313 0.88 14.27 24.03
C LYS A 313 -0.47 13.81 23.47
N ALA A 314 -0.46 13.02 22.40
CA ALA A 314 -1.65 12.40 21.81
C ALA A 314 -2.11 11.13 22.55
N GLY A 315 -1.37 10.69 23.58
CA GLY A 315 -1.70 9.51 24.38
C GLY A 315 -1.32 8.18 23.72
N VAL A 316 -0.38 8.18 22.77
CA VAL A 316 0.21 6.95 22.21
C VAL A 316 0.88 6.14 23.31
N ARG A 317 0.69 4.82 23.31
CA ARG A 317 1.24 3.90 24.32
C ARG A 317 2.42 3.07 23.82
N ALA A 318 2.52 2.85 22.52
CA ALA A 318 3.64 2.12 21.94
C ALA A 318 4.03 2.64 20.55
N ILE A 319 5.31 2.53 20.22
CA ILE A 319 5.92 3.01 18.97
C ILE A 319 6.72 1.87 18.33
N ILE A 320 6.61 1.71 17.00
CA ILE A 320 7.48 0.86 16.19
C ILE A 320 8.17 1.70 15.11
N GLN A 321 9.49 1.56 15.02
CA GLN A 321 10.33 2.28 14.06
C GLN A 321 11.58 1.45 13.72
N PRO A 322 12.39 1.82 12.72
CA PRO A 322 13.62 1.08 12.42
C PRO A 322 14.72 1.23 13.48
N GLY A 323 14.85 2.41 14.08
CA GLY A 323 16.08 2.80 14.77
C GLY A 323 17.25 3.08 13.81
N GLY A 324 18.44 3.27 14.35
CA GLY A 324 19.67 3.56 13.61
C GLY A 324 20.08 5.04 13.58
N SER A 325 19.45 5.89 14.41
CA SER A 325 19.87 7.29 14.57
C SER A 325 21.06 7.38 15.53
N VAL A 326 21.98 8.30 15.25
CA VAL A 326 23.01 8.71 16.23
C VAL A 326 22.39 9.28 17.52
N ARG A 327 21.11 9.67 17.48
CA ARG A 327 20.32 10.18 18.61
C ARG A 327 19.32 9.18 19.17
N ASP A 328 19.41 7.89 18.84
CA ASP A 328 18.45 6.90 19.35
C ASP A 328 18.37 6.89 20.89
N GLY A 329 19.48 7.15 21.59
CA GLY A 329 19.47 7.26 23.06
C GLY A 329 18.51 8.34 23.58
N GLU A 330 18.49 9.51 22.94
CA GLU A 330 17.59 10.63 23.30
C GLU A 330 16.11 10.26 23.05
N VAL A 331 15.85 9.55 21.94
CA VAL A 331 14.51 9.10 21.54
C VAL A 331 13.99 8.01 22.48
N ILE A 332 14.84 7.07 22.87
CA ILE A 332 14.53 6.00 23.83
C ILE A 332 14.28 6.58 25.22
N GLU A 333 15.11 7.54 25.67
CA GLU A 333 14.93 8.22 26.95
C GLU A 333 13.58 8.94 27.01
N ALA A 334 13.22 9.70 25.97
CA ALA A 334 11.90 10.34 25.89
C ALA A 334 10.75 9.33 25.95
N ALA A 335 10.87 8.18 25.27
CA ALA A 335 9.85 7.14 25.34
C ALA A 335 9.72 6.56 26.77
N ASN A 336 10.83 6.35 27.47
CA ASN A 336 10.84 5.91 28.85
C ASN A 336 10.21 6.94 29.80
N GLU A 337 10.53 8.23 29.64
CA GLU A 337 9.95 9.34 30.42
C GLU A 337 8.41 9.36 30.32
N HIS A 338 7.88 9.09 29.13
CA HIS A 338 6.43 9.05 28.87
C HIS A 338 5.79 7.66 29.08
N ASN A 339 6.56 6.68 29.55
CA ASN A 339 6.11 5.29 29.73
C ASN A 339 5.52 4.68 28.44
N ILE A 340 6.16 4.94 27.31
CA ILE A 340 5.83 4.42 25.98
C ILE A 340 6.73 3.21 25.69
N ALA A 341 6.13 2.11 25.23
CA ALA A 341 6.92 0.98 24.74
C ALA A 341 7.47 1.29 23.35
N MET A 342 8.71 0.95 23.05
CA MET A 342 9.33 1.18 21.75
C MET A 342 10.00 -0.08 21.20
N ILE A 343 9.71 -0.39 19.94
CA ILE A 343 10.32 -1.47 19.19
C ILE A 343 11.17 -0.90 18.06
N PHE A 344 12.41 -1.38 17.95
CA PHE A 344 13.27 -1.22 16.78
C PHE A 344 13.19 -2.45 15.87
N THR A 345 13.06 -2.21 14.57
CA THR A 345 12.97 -3.27 13.55
C THR A 345 14.25 -3.45 12.73
N GLY A 346 15.15 -2.46 12.74
CA GLY A 346 16.31 -2.41 11.85
C GLY A 346 15.96 -2.27 10.35
N MET A 347 14.69 -2.13 10.00
CA MET A 347 14.21 -2.14 8.61
C MET A 347 13.46 -0.86 8.29
N ARG A 348 13.86 -0.15 7.23
CA ARG A 348 13.24 1.12 6.79
C ARG A 348 12.40 0.91 5.54
N HIS A 349 11.21 1.52 5.49
CA HIS A 349 10.25 1.40 4.37
C HIS A 349 9.94 2.75 3.72
N PHE A 350 10.97 3.41 3.15
CA PHE A 350 10.72 4.66 2.41
C PHE A 350 9.97 4.43 1.11
N ARG A 351 9.01 5.32 0.83
CA ARG A 351 8.21 5.31 -0.40
C ARG A 351 8.00 6.73 -0.91
N HIS A 352 8.38 6.97 -2.17
CA HIS A 352 8.21 8.24 -2.86
C HIS A 352 7.17 8.11 -3.96
#